data_AF-A0A496ULZ1-F1
#
_entry.id   AF-A0A496ULZ1-F1
#
_cell.length_a   1.000
_cell.length_b   1.000
_cell.length_c   1.000
_cell.angle_alpha   90.00
_cell.angle_beta   90.00
_cell.angle_gamma   90.00
#
_symmetry.space_group_name_H-M   'P 1'
#
loop_
_entity.id
_entity.type
_entity.pdbx_description
1 polymer ?
#
loop_
_entity_poly.entity_id
_entity_poly.type
_entity_poly.pdbx_seq_one_letter_code
_entity_poly.pdbx_strand_id
1 'polypeptide(L)'
;MSGAMTISQIGWQRGGSSGSAAGNYNNFKLYVGLASVSELSNRYEDNYIPGTRTLVYETASQVMSAGPDEWMVITLDTPFWYNGVDNVIVELEWVGGTNMFYTYMWETGVSRGLMNKADVGAPTGTLSTAMSQLMFEGTMALEQYTFGRIKTLWSF
;
A
#
# COMPACT_ATOMS: atom_id res chain seq x y z
N MET A 1 -8.13 0.01 21.03
CA MET A 1 -8.76 0.67 19.88
C MET A 1 -8.34 -0.12 18.67
N SER A 2 -9.29 -0.79 18.02
CA SER A 2 -9.02 -1.66 16.87
C SER A 2 -8.89 -0.77 15.64
N GLY A 3 -7.64 -0.47 15.23
CA GLY A 3 -7.34 0.29 14.00
C GLY A 3 -7.55 -0.50 12.71
N ALA A 4 -8.27 -1.62 12.77
CA ALA A 4 -8.54 -2.47 11.62
C ALA A 4 -9.42 -1.74 10.60
N MET A 5 -9.15 -1.95 9.31
CA MET A 5 -9.90 -1.33 8.22
C MET A 5 -9.83 -2.19 6.95
N THR A 6 -10.83 -2.03 6.10
CA THR A 6 -10.76 -2.50 4.71
C THR A 6 -10.24 -1.36 3.85
N ILE A 7 -8.97 -1.44 3.44
CA ILE A 7 -8.33 -0.49 2.52
C ILE A 7 -8.91 -0.70 1.13
N SER A 8 -9.47 0.35 0.54
CA SER A 8 -10.03 0.34 -0.81
C SER A 8 -9.27 1.24 -1.79
N GLN A 9 -8.45 2.16 -1.28
CA GLN A 9 -7.61 3.02 -2.12
C GLN A 9 -6.25 3.27 -1.49
N ILE A 10 -5.24 3.44 -2.33
CA ILE A 10 -3.88 3.84 -1.93
C ILE A 10 -3.48 5.06 -2.74
N GLY A 11 -2.98 6.09 -2.06
CA GLY A 11 -2.55 7.34 -2.64
C GLY A 11 -1.04 7.56 -2.50
N TRP A 12 -0.46 8.24 -3.49
CA TRP A 12 0.91 8.75 -3.49
C TRP A 12 0.89 10.25 -3.71
N GLN A 13 1.51 11.01 -2.82
CA GLN A 13 1.59 12.47 -2.99
C GLN A 13 2.69 12.83 -3.98
N ARG A 14 2.36 13.62 -5.00
CA ARG A 14 3.33 14.12 -5.97
C ARG A 14 4.26 15.14 -5.32
N GLY A 15 5.56 14.97 -5.55
CA GLY A 15 6.58 15.88 -5.03
C GLY A 15 6.71 17.15 -5.87
N GLY A 16 6.35 18.31 -5.30
CA GLY A 16 6.62 19.65 -5.82
C GLY A 16 6.33 19.85 -7.32
N SER A 17 6.96 20.85 -7.93
CA SER A 17 6.79 21.15 -9.37
C SER A 17 7.94 20.62 -10.25
N SER A 18 9.00 20.07 -9.66
CA SER A 18 10.15 19.53 -10.38
C SER A 18 9.90 18.12 -10.95
N GLY A 19 10.39 17.85 -12.15
CA GLY A 19 10.25 16.55 -12.83
C GLY A 19 8.96 16.43 -13.64
N SER A 20 8.68 15.23 -14.15
CA SER A 20 7.49 14.99 -14.96
C SER A 20 6.21 15.13 -14.12
N ALA A 21 5.15 15.68 -14.71
CA ALA A 21 3.81 15.69 -14.11
C ALA A 21 3.17 14.30 -14.14
N ALA A 22 3.62 13.43 -15.06
CA ALA A 22 3.08 12.10 -15.25
C ALA A 22 4.16 11.05 -15.55
N GLY A 23 3.93 9.82 -15.08
CA GLY A 23 4.66 8.61 -15.46
C GLY A 23 3.69 7.57 -16.01
N ASN A 24 4.16 6.74 -16.93
CA ASN A 24 3.41 5.61 -17.46
C ASN A 24 4.16 4.31 -17.20
N TYR A 25 3.47 3.30 -16.69
CA TYR A 25 4.02 2.03 -16.25
C TYR A 25 3.27 0.89 -16.92
N ASN A 26 3.97 0.03 -17.66
CA ASN A 26 3.36 -1.07 -18.41
C ASN A 26 3.31 -2.35 -17.55
N ASN A 27 2.29 -3.18 -17.78
CA ASN A 27 2.05 -4.41 -17.01
C ASN A 27 2.11 -4.16 -15.50
N PHE A 28 1.41 -3.11 -15.06
CA PHE A 28 1.46 -2.61 -13.70
C PHE A 28 0.63 -3.51 -12.78
N LYS A 29 1.22 -3.88 -11.66
CA LYS A 29 0.59 -4.66 -10.60
C LYS A 29 0.87 -4.00 -9.26
N LEU A 30 -0.13 -4.06 -8.40
CA LEU A 30 -0.05 -3.57 -7.03
C LEU A 30 -0.43 -4.71 -6.09
N TYR A 31 0.51 -5.05 -5.22
CA TYR A 31 0.31 -6.03 -4.17
C TYR A 31 0.30 -5.35 -2.81
N VAL A 32 -0.54 -5.87 -1.92
CA VAL A 32 -0.58 -5.45 -0.51
C VAL A 32 -0.48 -6.70 0.36
N GLY A 33 0.27 -6.60 1.45
CA GLY A 33 0.38 -7.68 2.43
C GLY A 33 0.74 -7.14 3.80
N LEU A 34 0.71 -8.03 4.80
CA LEU A 34 1.09 -7.69 6.16
C LEU A 34 2.54 -8.08 6.44
N ALA A 35 3.17 -7.38 7.37
CA ALA A 35 4.51 -7.65 7.85
C ALA A 35 4.56 -7.58 9.38
N SER A 36 5.14 -8.59 10.00
CA SER A 36 5.41 -8.59 11.45
C SER A 36 6.70 -7.85 11.79
N VAL A 37 7.55 -7.58 10.79
CA VAL A 37 8.83 -6.88 10.94
C VAL A 37 8.67 -5.38 10.75
N SER A 38 9.52 -4.62 11.43
CA SER A 38 9.61 -3.16 11.30
C SER A 38 10.82 -2.72 10.48
N GLU A 39 11.50 -3.62 9.78
CA GLU A 39 12.57 -3.26 8.85
C GLU A 39 12.58 -4.34 7.76
N LEU A 40 12.68 -3.89 6.50
CA LEU A 40 12.73 -4.80 5.37
C LEU A 40 14.09 -5.49 5.30
N SER A 41 14.07 -6.78 5.01
CA SER A 41 15.21 -7.52 4.49
C SER A 41 15.30 -7.36 2.97
N ASN A 42 16.44 -7.73 2.40
CA ASN A 42 16.66 -7.62 0.95
C ASN A 42 15.89 -8.67 0.12
N ARG A 43 15.17 -9.59 0.75
CA ARG A 43 14.45 -10.68 0.11
C ARG A 43 12.93 -10.44 0.18
N TYR A 44 12.27 -10.37 -0.97
CA TYR A 44 10.87 -9.92 -1.06
C TYR A 44 9.91 -10.77 -0.23
N GLU A 45 9.95 -12.09 -0.41
CA GLU A 45 9.03 -13.03 0.26
C GLU A 45 9.19 -13.05 1.78
N ASP A 46 10.41 -12.84 2.29
CA ASP A 46 10.73 -12.89 3.71
C ASP A 46 10.14 -11.70 4.49
N ASN A 47 9.75 -10.63 3.78
CA ASN A 47 9.17 -9.44 4.40
C ASN A 47 7.67 -9.58 4.70
N TYR A 48 6.99 -10.53 4.05
CA TYR A 48 5.56 -10.76 4.25
C TYR A 48 5.29 -11.77 5.35
N ILE A 49 4.21 -11.55 6.10
CA ILE A 49 3.55 -12.63 6.83
C ILE A 49 3.04 -13.64 5.77
N PRO A 50 3.42 -14.93 5.86
CA PRO A 50 3.06 -15.93 4.86
C PRO A 50 1.56 -15.96 4.57
N GLY A 51 1.20 -15.93 3.28
CA GLY A 51 -0.19 -15.98 2.84
C GLY A 51 -0.96 -14.65 2.87
N THR A 52 -0.32 -13.53 3.25
CA THR A 52 -0.99 -12.22 3.28
C THR A 52 -0.80 -11.39 2.01
N ARG A 53 0.25 -11.65 1.23
CA ARG A 53 0.52 -10.95 -0.03
C ARG A 53 -0.59 -11.20 -1.04
N THR A 54 -1.33 -10.14 -1.37
CA THR A 54 -2.52 -10.18 -2.22
C THR A 54 -2.33 -9.23 -3.40
N LEU A 55 -2.61 -9.69 -4.62
CA LEU A 55 -2.74 -8.80 -5.78
C LEU A 55 -4.05 -8.03 -5.65
N VAL A 56 -3.97 -6.71 -5.52
CA VAL A 56 -5.15 -5.87 -5.23
C VAL A 56 -5.56 -4.99 -6.42
N TYR A 57 -4.67 -4.80 -7.39
CA TYR A 57 -4.93 -4.04 -8.61
C TYR A 57 -3.95 -4.45 -9.71
N GLU A 58 -4.44 -4.58 -10.95
CA GLU A 58 -3.59 -4.81 -12.12
C GLU A 58 -4.12 -4.11 -13.37
N THR A 59 -3.22 -3.64 -14.22
CA THR A 59 -3.58 -3.03 -15.51
C THR A 59 -2.46 -3.19 -16.53
N ALA A 60 -2.83 -3.25 -17.81
CA ALA A 60 -1.85 -3.29 -18.90
C ALA A 60 -1.01 -2.00 -18.97
N SER A 61 -1.57 -0.86 -18.58
CA SER A 61 -0.87 0.43 -18.57
C SER A 61 -1.44 1.35 -17.49
N GLN A 62 -0.61 1.68 -16.50
CA GLN A 62 -0.95 2.62 -15.43
C GLN A 62 -0.32 3.98 -15.72
N VAL A 63 -1.14 5.02 -15.83
CA VAL A 63 -0.67 6.41 -15.82
C VAL A 63 -0.79 6.94 -14.39
N MET A 64 0.34 7.36 -13.80
CA MET A 64 0.33 8.13 -12.57
C MET A 64 0.50 9.61 -12.93
N SER A 65 -0.46 10.44 -12.55
CA SER A 65 -0.47 11.87 -12.85
C SER A 65 -1.21 12.63 -11.75
N ALA A 66 -0.67 13.76 -11.33
CA ALA A 66 -1.27 14.69 -10.37
C ALA A 66 -0.62 16.08 -10.51
N GLY A 67 -1.25 17.13 -10.00
CA GLY A 67 -0.63 18.44 -9.86
C GLY A 67 0.46 18.46 -8.77
N PRO A 68 1.27 19.53 -8.68
CA PRO A 68 2.20 19.73 -7.57
C PRO A 68 1.50 19.60 -6.22
N ASP A 69 2.10 18.82 -5.32
CA ASP A 69 1.61 18.58 -3.95
C ASP A 69 0.23 17.89 -3.86
N GLU A 70 -0.32 17.44 -4.99
CA GLU A 70 -1.58 16.70 -5.06
C GLU A 70 -1.37 15.19 -4.94
N TRP A 71 -2.46 14.49 -4.65
CA TRP A 71 -2.49 13.04 -4.51
C TRP A 71 -2.88 12.36 -5.82
N MET A 72 -2.08 11.39 -6.26
CA MET A 72 -2.50 10.40 -7.23
C MET A 72 -3.02 9.18 -6.45
N VAL A 73 -4.25 8.76 -6.74
CA VAL A 73 -4.92 7.67 -6.02
C VAL A 73 -5.24 6.52 -6.97
N ILE A 74 -4.99 5.30 -6.51
CA ILE A 74 -5.43 4.05 -7.16
C ILE A 74 -6.54 3.44 -6.32
N THR A 75 -7.70 3.22 -6.94
CA THR A 75 -8.77 2.38 -6.37
C THR A 75 -8.43 0.92 -6.59
N LEU A 76 -8.49 0.12 -5.53
CA LEU A 76 -8.17 -1.30 -5.58
C LEU A 76 -9.33 -2.09 -6.18
N ASP A 77 -9.03 -3.03 -7.08
CA ASP A 77 -10.03 -3.98 -7.61
C ASP A 77 -10.44 -4.98 -6.52
N THR A 78 -9.47 -5.38 -5.70
CA THR A 78 -9.69 -6.22 -4.52
C THR A 78 -9.30 -5.43 -3.26
N PRO A 79 -10.27 -4.93 -2.48
CA PRO A 79 -9.98 -4.26 -1.21
C PRO A 79 -9.19 -5.17 -0.26
N PHE A 80 -8.28 -4.58 0.51
CA PHE A 80 -7.38 -5.31 1.40
C PHE A 80 -7.79 -5.14 2.87
N TRP A 81 -7.92 -6.24 3.60
CA TRP A 81 -8.19 -6.21 5.04
C TRP A 81 -6.90 -5.97 5.83
N TYR A 82 -6.82 -4.81 6.48
CA TYR A 82 -5.80 -4.49 7.45
C TYR A 82 -6.29 -4.79 8.87
N ASN A 83 -5.51 -5.53 9.64
CA ASN A 83 -5.89 -5.99 10.98
C ASN A 83 -5.70 -4.95 12.09
N GLY A 84 -5.13 -3.78 11.79
CA GLY A 84 -4.91 -2.72 12.77
C GLY A 84 -3.74 -2.94 13.73
N VAL A 85 -2.91 -3.96 13.50
CA VAL A 85 -1.81 -4.36 14.40
C VAL A 85 -0.49 -4.51 13.67
N ASP A 86 -0.46 -5.24 12.55
CA ASP A 86 0.76 -5.51 11.80
C ASP A 86 1.19 -4.31 10.94
N ASN A 87 2.39 -4.34 10.36
CA ASN A 87 2.76 -3.36 9.35
C ASN A 87 2.14 -3.74 8.00
N VAL A 88 1.94 -2.75 7.12
CA VAL A 88 1.46 -2.96 5.75
C VAL A 88 2.62 -2.78 4.78
N ILE A 89 2.79 -3.72 3.85
CA ILE A 89 3.69 -3.59 2.71
C ILE A 89 2.84 -3.28 1.48
N VAL A 90 3.28 -2.26 0.73
CA VAL A 90 2.74 -1.89 -0.59
C VAL A 90 3.84 -2.14 -1.61
N GLU A 91 3.60 -3.05 -2.55
CA GLU A 91 4.56 -3.42 -3.59
C GLU A 91 3.99 -3.03 -4.97
N LEU A 92 4.77 -2.24 -5.70
CA LEU A 92 4.50 -1.88 -7.09
C LEU A 92 5.43 -2.71 -7.98
N GLU A 93 4.88 -3.41 -8.96
CA GLU A 93 5.61 -4.15 -9.98
C GLU A 93 5.17 -3.67 -11.37
N TRP A 94 6.12 -3.43 -12.27
CA TRP A 94 5.85 -3.07 -13.66
C TRP A 94 6.99 -3.51 -14.57
N VAL A 95 6.72 -3.64 -15.88
CA VAL A 95 7.71 -4.02 -16.89
C VAL A 95 7.78 -2.96 -17.97
N GLY A 96 8.74 -2.05 -17.83
CA GLY A 96 8.92 -0.91 -18.73
C GLY A 96 7.91 0.22 -18.50
N GLY A 97 8.02 1.27 -19.30
CA GLY A 97 7.23 2.47 -19.10
C GLY A 97 7.92 3.70 -19.67
N THR A 98 7.36 4.88 -19.42
CA THR A 98 7.94 6.16 -19.82
C THR A 98 7.79 7.18 -18.70
N ASN A 99 8.80 8.05 -18.57
CA ASN A 99 8.92 9.05 -17.52
C ASN A 99 8.89 8.45 -16.09
N MET A 100 9.06 9.32 -15.10
CA MET A 100 8.99 8.95 -13.68
C MET A 100 8.00 9.88 -12.99
N PHE A 101 7.07 9.30 -12.24
CA PHE A 101 6.20 10.03 -11.33
C PHE A 101 6.92 10.20 -9.98
N TYR A 102 7.39 11.42 -9.71
CA TYR A 102 8.13 11.72 -8.49
C TYR A 102 7.17 11.97 -7.33
N THR A 103 7.40 11.26 -6.22
CA THR A 103 6.59 11.37 -5.02
C THR A 103 7.39 12.02 -3.90
N TYR A 104 6.70 12.66 -2.95
CA TYR A 104 7.37 13.04 -1.72
C TYR A 104 7.90 11.80 -1.01
N MET A 105 9.14 11.91 -0.56
CA MET A 105 9.81 10.88 0.21
C MET A 105 10.44 11.51 1.44
N TRP A 106 10.56 10.72 2.50
CA TRP A 106 11.37 11.09 3.66
C TRP A 106 12.32 9.97 4.05
N GLU A 107 13.42 10.36 4.69
CA GLU A 107 14.38 9.42 5.25
C GLU A 107 13.87 8.87 6.58
N THR A 108 13.80 7.55 6.66
CA THR A 108 13.30 6.85 7.86
C THR A 108 14.41 6.38 8.78
N GLY A 109 15.66 6.42 8.34
CA GLY A 109 16.84 5.96 9.09
C GLY A 109 17.01 4.44 9.19
N VAL A 110 16.03 3.66 8.72
CA VAL A 110 16.05 2.19 8.65
C VAL A 110 15.48 1.71 7.32
N SER A 111 15.67 0.45 6.95
CA SER A 111 15.25 -0.03 5.63
C SER A 111 13.71 -0.14 5.52
N ARG A 112 13.08 0.80 4.82
CA ARG A 112 11.62 0.86 4.57
C ARG A 112 11.22 0.71 3.11
N GLY A 113 12.18 0.78 2.21
CA GLY A 113 12.01 0.48 0.79
C GLY A 113 12.86 -0.72 0.38
N LEU A 114 12.35 -1.51 -0.57
CA LEU A 114 13.09 -2.54 -1.28
C LEU A 114 12.85 -2.34 -2.78
N MET A 115 13.89 -1.91 -3.49
CA MET A 115 13.79 -1.38 -4.86
C MET A 115 14.74 -2.09 -5.81
N ASN A 116 14.73 -1.72 -7.10
CA ASN A 116 15.67 -2.20 -8.12
C ASN A 116 15.69 -3.72 -8.25
N LYS A 117 14.49 -4.32 -8.32
CA LYS A 117 14.34 -5.74 -8.69
C LYS A 117 14.98 -5.94 -10.07
N ALA A 118 15.93 -6.87 -10.19
CA ALA A 118 16.69 -7.06 -11.43
C ALA A 118 15.79 -7.53 -12.60
N ASP A 119 14.78 -8.35 -12.29
CA ASP A 119 13.74 -8.83 -13.19
C ASP A 119 12.52 -9.31 -12.38
N VAL A 120 11.38 -9.56 -13.03
CA VAL A 120 10.12 -9.95 -12.36
C VAL A 120 10.26 -11.20 -11.47
N GLY A 121 11.20 -12.10 -11.77
CA GLY A 121 11.47 -13.32 -10.99
C GLY A 121 12.54 -13.16 -9.92
N ALA A 122 13.23 -12.03 -9.83
CA ALA A 122 14.35 -11.87 -8.91
C ALA A 122 13.87 -11.92 -7.44
N PRO A 123 14.49 -12.76 -6.59
CA PRO A 123 14.04 -12.94 -5.20
C PRO A 123 14.50 -11.81 -4.27
N THR A 124 15.40 -10.94 -4.75
CA THR A 124 16.06 -9.91 -3.93
C THR A 124 16.11 -8.55 -4.62
N GLY A 125 16.19 -7.49 -3.82
CA GLY A 125 16.34 -6.11 -4.27
C GLY A 125 17.38 -5.33 -3.46
N THR A 126 17.43 -4.02 -3.71
CA THR A 126 18.27 -3.06 -2.99
C THR A 126 17.47 -2.39 -1.88
N LEU A 127 17.97 -2.43 -0.65
CA LEU A 127 17.36 -1.74 0.48
C LEU A 127 17.46 -0.23 0.34
N SER A 128 16.44 0.47 0.81
CA SER A 128 16.35 1.92 0.83
C SER A 128 15.78 2.40 2.16
N THR A 129 16.33 3.51 2.66
CA THR A 129 15.81 4.22 3.83
C THR A 129 14.76 5.26 3.48
N ALA A 130 14.63 5.61 2.20
CA ALA A 130 13.63 6.53 1.69
C ALA A 130 12.25 5.85 1.60
N MET A 131 11.22 6.52 2.14
CA MET A 131 9.84 6.05 2.14
C MET A 131 8.94 7.06 1.43
N SER A 132 8.06 6.59 0.55
CA SER A 132 7.06 7.44 -0.11
C SER A 132 5.95 7.87 0.84
N GLN A 133 5.43 9.07 0.62
CA GLN A 133 4.24 9.58 1.31
C GLN A 133 3.00 8.90 0.76
N LEU A 134 2.49 7.97 1.57
CA LEU A 134 1.32 7.15 1.26
C LEU A 134 0.09 7.62 2.02
N MET A 135 -1.06 7.44 1.39
CA MET A 135 -2.37 7.58 1.99
C MET A 135 -3.13 6.27 1.81
N PHE A 136 -3.83 5.83 2.85
CA PHE A 136 -4.72 4.67 2.80
C PHE A 136 -6.14 5.14 3.08
N GLU A 137 -7.06 4.86 2.16
CA GLU A 137 -8.48 5.14 2.35
C GLU A 137 -9.27 3.84 2.36
N GLY A 138 -10.33 3.82 3.14
CA GLY A 138 -11.12 2.62 3.35
C GLY A 138 -12.16 2.76 4.45
N THR A 139 -12.83 1.64 4.73
CA THR A 139 -13.87 1.57 5.75
C THR A 139 -13.28 0.97 7.03
N MET A 140 -13.40 1.70 8.14
CA MET A 140 -13.00 1.18 9.46
C MET A 140 -13.84 -0.05 9.82
N ALA A 141 -13.21 -1.02 10.48
CA ALA A 141 -13.93 -2.11 11.11
C ALA A 141 -14.92 -1.54 12.14
N LEU A 142 -16.15 -2.08 12.16
CA LEU A 142 -17.07 -1.77 13.25
C LEU A 142 -16.46 -2.28 14.55
N GLU A 143 -16.10 -1.36 15.45
CA GLU A 143 -15.81 -1.74 16.83
C GLU A 143 -17.12 -2.25 17.44
N GLN A 144 -17.15 -3.53 17.81
CA GLN A 144 -18.29 -4.11 18.54
C GLN A 144 -18.30 -3.54 19.96
N TYR A 145 -18.81 -2.32 20.12
CA TYR A 145 -19.34 -1.90 21.42
C TYR A 145 -20.60 -2.73 21.62
N THR A 146 -20.56 -3.67 22.56
CA THR A 146 -21.72 -4.49 22.93
C THR A 146 -22.86 -3.57 23.34
N PHE A 147 -23.79 -3.28 22.42
CA PHE A 147 -25.08 -2.75 22.80
C PHE A 147 -25.82 -3.88 23.52
N GLY A 148 -25.89 -3.74 24.84
CA GLY A 148 -26.53 -4.70 25.74
C GLY A 148 -27.96 -5.01 25.31
N ARG A 149 -28.36 -6.26 25.59
CA ARG A 149 -29.70 -6.84 25.42
C ARG A 149 -30.86 -5.86 25.67
N ILE A 150 -31.90 -5.90 24.83
CA ILE A 150 -33.24 -5.50 25.24
C ILE A 150 -33.83 -6.66 26.04
N LYS A 151 -34.05 -6.46 27.35
CA LYS A 151 -34.80 -7.40 28.19
C LYS A 151 -36.23 -6.87 28.28
N THR A 152 -37.12 -7.33 27.42
CA THR A 152 -38.56 -7.15 27.65
C THR A 152 -39.08 -8.37 28.41
N LEU A 153 -39.34 -8.17 29.69
CA LEU A 153 -40.22 -9.05 30.46
C LEU A 153 -41.64 -8.56 30.21
N TRP A 154 -42.41 -9.30 29.41
CA TRP A 154 -43.86 -9.17 29.46
C TRP A 154 -44.44 -10.57 29.66
N SER A 155 -45.04 -10.76 30.83
CA SER A 155 -45.96 -11.83 31.15
C SER A 155 -47.35 -11.20 31.25
N PHE A 156 -48.27 -11.66 30.41
CA PHE A 156 -49.72 -11.61 30.63
C PHE A 156 -50.31 -12.92 30.10
#